data_AF-A0A397TTK5-F1
#
_entry.id   AF-A0A397TTK5-F1
#
_cell.length_a   1.000
_cell.length_b   1.000
_cell.length_c   1.000
_cell.angle_alpha   90.00
_cell.angle_beta   90.00
_cell.angle_gamma   90.00
#
_symmetry.space_group_name_H-M   'P 1'
#
loop_
_entity.id
_entity.type
_entity.pdbx_description
1 polymer ?
#
loop_
_entity_poly.entity_id
_entity_poly.type
_entity_poly.pdbx_seq_one_letter_code
_entity_poly.pdbx_strand_id
1 'polypeptide(L)'
;MQRFHCRGWLTLTIDLQKFQVTIELTHEYHAEYVDVRVMNEIKEYIQTNLQQMPRNIWENLGTRSVNITEKQIYYWWMTLSQHIWKKDENQIQSAIKIIEQYNNIEILLTVEDSGVTMISFGVKEIINRLGVNAVEIGVDATCMC
;
A
#
# COMPACT_ATOMS: atom_id res chain seq x y z
N MET A 1 -12.22 6.32 15.59
CA MET A 1 -13.37 5.39 15.59
C MET A 1 -14.28 5.80 16.73
N GLN A 2 -15.52 6.15 16.42
CA GLN A 2 -16.54 6.42 17.44
C GLN A 2 -16.90 5.08 18.09
N ARG A 3 -16.65 4.95 19.39
CA ARG A 3 -17.07 3.76 20.13
C ARG A 3 -18.53 3.94 20.48
N PHE A 4 -19.38 3.08 19.95
CA PHE A 4 -20.78 3.04 20.34
C PHE A 4 -20.90 2.24 21.63
N HIS A 5 -21.76 2.71 22.54
CA HIS A 5 -22.08 1.96 23.75
C HIS A 5 -23.00 0.79 23.36
N CYS A 6 -22.42 -0.31 22.86
CA CYS A 6 -23.12 -1.49 22.37
C CYS A 6 -23.86 -2.29 23.43
N ARG A 7 -23.64 -1.98 24.71
CA ARG A 7 -24.13 -2.71 25.89
C ARG A 7 -24.06 -4.23 25.70
N GLY A 8 -23.15 -4.69 24.83
CA GLY A 8 -23.03 -6.07 24.44
C GLY A 8 -22.17 -6.80 25.45
N TRP A 9 -22.43 -8.08 25.62
CA TRP A 9 -21.62 -8.95 26.47
C TRP A 9 -21.35 -10.27 25.76
N LEU A 10 -20.18 -10.82 26.09
CA LEU A 10 -19.73 -12.14 25.67
C LEU A 10 -19.59 -12.99 26.93
N THR A 11 -20.32 -14.09 26.98
CA THR A 11 -20.20 -15.09 28.06
C THR A 11 -19.57 -16.34 27.48
N LEU A 12 -18.49 -16.80 28.12
CA LEU A 12 -17.81 -18.05 27.80
C LEU A 12 -18.02 -19.01 28.97
N THR A 13 -18.71 -20.11 28.72
CA THR A 13 -18.93 -21.17 29.71
C THR A 13 -18.12 -22.38 29.29
N ILE A 14 -17.13 -22.75 30.10
CA ILE A 14 -16.24 -23.89 29.84
C ILE A 14 -16.68 -25.07 30.72
N ASP A 15 -17.10 -26.16 30.08
CA ASP A 15 -17.38 -27.44 30.73
C ASP A 15 -16.18 -28.38 30.49
N LEU A 16 -15.35 -28.55 31.52
CA LEU A 16 -14.16 -29.39 31.46
C LEU A 16 -14.48 -30.89 31.51
N GLN A 17 -15.67 -31.29 31.95
CA GLN A 17 -16.07 -32.70 31.98
C GLN A 17 -16.55 -33.17 30.61
N LYS A 18 -17.24 -32.29 29.88
CA LYS A 18 -17.71 -32.54 28.52
C LYS A 18 -16.74 -32.06 27.44
N PHE A 19 -15.62 -31.45 27.83
CA PHE A 19 -14.67 -30.79 26.92
C PHE A 19 -15.39 -29.83 25.95
N GLN A 20 -16.36 -29.08 26.47
CA GLN A 20 -17.22 -28.21 25.67
C GLN A 20 -17.04 -26.75 26.11
N VAL A 21 -17.08 -25.84 25.14
CA VAL A 21 -17.19 -24.40 25.40
C VAL A 21 -18.49 -23.91 24.78
N THR A 22 -19.31 -23.27 25.60
CA THR A 22 -20.51 -22.55 25.14
C THR A 22 -20.20 -21.06 25.08
N ILE A 23 -20.54 -20.45 23.95
CA ILE A 23 -20.31 -19.03 23.69
C ILE A 23 -21.66 -18.36 23.51
N GLU A 24 -21.99 -17.40 24.36
CA GLU A 24 -23.17 -16.56 24.24
C GLU A 24 -22.75 -15.12 23.98
N LEU A 25 -23.20 -14.56 22.85
CA LEU A 25 -22.93 -13.19 22.46
C LEU A 25 -24.25 -12.43 22.36
N THR A 26 -24.37 -11.33 23.11
CA THR A 26 -25.47 -10.37 22.96
C THR A 26 -24.92 -9.03 22.48
N HIS A 27 -25.59 -8.42 21.49
CA HIS A 27 -25.19 -7.14 20.92
C HIS A 27 -26.42 -6.27 20.65
N GLU A 28 -26.46 -5.04 21.19
CA GLU A 28 -27.50 -4.07 20.87
C GLU A 28 -27.19 -3.41 19.53
N TYR A 29 -28.14 -3.44 18.58
CA TYR A 29 -27.94 -2.89 17.24
C TYR A 29 -27.70 -1.38 17.29
N HIS A 30 -26.62 -0.93 16.63
CA HIS A 30 -26.37 0.48 16.36
C HIS A 30 -26.92 0.88 15.01
N ALA A 31 -26.88 2.19 14.71
CA ALA A 31 -27.25 2.74 13.40
C ALA A 31 -26.73 1.85 12.25
N GLU A 32 -27.54 1.72 11.20
CA GLU A 32 -27.29 0.79 10.09
C GLU A 32 -25.83 0.84 9.63
N TYR A 33 -25.21 -0.34 9.60
CA TYR A 33 -23.87 -0.51 9.07
C TYR A 33 -23.91 -0.12 7.59
N VAL A 34 -23.35 1.04 7.25
CA VAL A 34 -23.14 1.41 5.86
C VAL A 34 -22.13 0.43 5.28
N ASP A 35 -22.49 -0.25 4.19
CA ASP A 35 -21.56 -1.14 3.51
C ASP A 35 -20.39 -0.32 2.96
N VAL A 36 -19.28 -0.31 3.69
CA VAL A 36 -18.02 0.36 3.33
C VAL A 36 -17.15 -0.49 2.39
N ARG A 37 -17.69 -1.58 1.82
CA ARG A 37 -16.95 -2.38 0.84
C ARG A 37 -16.71 -1.57 -0.42
N VAL A 38 -15.47 -1.62 -0.90
CA VAL A 38 -15.13 -1.08 -2.21
C VAL A 38 -15.79 -1.95 -3.28
N MET A 39 -16.62 -1.31 -4.10
CA MET A 39 -17.31 -1.95 -5.23
C MET A 39 -16.30 -2.56 -6.21
N ASN A 40 -16.67 -3.67 -6.86
CA ASN A 40 -15.78 -4.35 -7.80
C ASN A 40 -15.41 -3.45 -8.99
N GLU A 41 -16.34 -2.62 -9.48
CA GLU A 41 -16.09 -1.61 -10.52
C GLU A 41 -14.94 -0.66 -10.15
N ILE A 42 -14.84 -0.29 -8.88
CA ILE A 42 -13.75 0.58 -8.40
C ILE A 42 -12.43 -0.20 -8.36
N LYS A 43 -12.44 -1.47 -7.96
CA LYS A 43 -11.24 -2.32 -7.98
C LYS A 43 -10.73 -2.54 -9.40
N GLU A 44 -11.64 -2.77 -10.35
CA GLU A 44 -11.32 -2.88 -11.77
C GLU A 44 -10.75 -1.56 -12.32
N TYR A 45 -11.34 -0.42 -11.91
CA TYR A 45 -10.79 0.88 -12.25
C TYR A 45 -9.37 1.08 -11.71
N ILE A 46 -9.10 0.71 -10.46
CA ILE A 46 -7.74 0.75 -9.88
C ILE A 46 -6.80 -0.17 -10.69
N GLN A 47 -7.23 -1.40 -10.97
CA GLN A 47 -6.42 -2.39 -11.68
C GLN A 47 -6.02 -1.94 -13.10
N THR A 48 -6.93 -1.27 -13.80
CA THR A 48 -6.67 -0.73 -15.15
C THR A 48 -5.81 0.53 -15.13
N ASN A 49 -5.60 1.15 -13.96
CA ASN A 49 -4.87 2.41 -13.79
C ASN A 49 -3.66 2.29 -12.84
N LEU A 50 -3.09 1.10 -12.65
CA LEU A 50 -1.97 0.87 -11.72
C LEU A 50 -0.70 1.69 -12.04
N GLN A 51 -0.57 2.23 -13.25
CA GLN A 51 0.53 3.12 -13.64
C GLN A 51 0.41 4.53 -13.04
N GLN A 52 -0.78 4.89 -12.54
CA GLN A 52 -1.01 6.17 -11.88
C GLN A 52 -0.77 6.05 -10.37
N MET A 53 -0.39 7.17 -9.76
CA MET A 53 -0.30 7.25 -8.31
C MET A 53 -1.70 7.11 -7.67
N PRO A 54 -1.82 6.46 -6.49
CA PRO A 54 -3.10 6.28 -5.81
C PRO A 54 -3.90 7.58 -5.62
N ARG A 55 -3.21 8.69 -5.34
CA ARG A 55 -3.81 10.03 -5.23
C ARG A 55 -4.48 10.47 -6.53
N ASN A 56 -3.82 10.29 -7.67
CA ASN A 56 -4.39 10.63 -8.98
C ASN A 56 -5.61 9.75 -9.29
N ILE A 57 -5.57 8.47 -8.94
CA ILE A 57 -6.71 7.56 -9.08
C ILE A 57 -7.88 8.03 -8.22
N TRP A 58 -7.61 8.44 -6.98
CA TRP A 58 -8.60 9.01 -6.07
C TRP A 58 -9.24 10.30 -6.64
N GLU A 59 -8.42 11.23 -7.11
CA GLU A 59 -8.89 12.49 -7.72
C GLU A 59 -9.72 12.22 -8.98
N ASN A 60 -9.31 11.27 -9.83
CA ASN A 60 -10.01 10.90 -11.06
C ASN A 60 -11.34 10.18 -10.82
N LEU A 61 -11.50 9.48 -9.69
CA LEU A 61 -12.78 8.85 -9.32
C LEU A 61 -13.86 9.90 -9.02
N GLY A 62 -13.48 11.08 -8.55
CA GLY A 62 -14.39 12.21 -8.35
C GLY A 62 -15.66 11.82 -7.58
N THR A 63 -16.83 12.08 -8.17
CA THR A 63 -18.14 11.76 -7.56
C THR A 63 -18.49 10.28 -7.56
N ARG A 64 -17.73 9.40 -8.23
CA ARG A 64 -17.91 7.94 -8.15
C ARG A 64 -17.41 7.35 -6.83
N SER A 65 -16.82 8.21 -5.98
CA SER A 65 -16.28 7.84 -4.66
C SER A 65 -17.32 7.79 -3.54
N VAL A 66 -18.63 7.85 -3.84
CA VAL A 66 -19.68 7.79 -2.81
C VAL A 66 -19.47 6.53 -1.96
N ASN A 67 -19.09 6.71 -0.70
CA ASN A 67 -18.80 5.68 0.31
C ASN A 67 -17.42 4.98 0.25
N ILE A 68 -16.46 5.49 -0.51
CA ILE A 68 -15.06 5.04 -0.44
C ILE A 68 -14.14 6.16 0.02
N THR A 69 -13.06 5.76 0.68
CA THR A 69 -12.02 6.67 1.18
C THR A 69 -10.76 6.55 0.35
N GLU A 70 -9.98 7.64 0.30
CA GLU A 70 -8.64 7.63 -0.29
C GLU A 70 -7.77 6.48 0.26
N LYS A 71 -7.81 6.23 1.57
CA LYS A 71 -7.09 5.12 2.20
C LYS A 71 -7.45 3.74 1.63
N GLN A 72 -8.71 3.54 1.26
CA GLN A 72 -9.13 2.28 0.63
C GLN A 72 -8.60 2.17 -0.81
N ILE A 73 -8.50 3.28 -1.55
CA ILE A 73 -7.83 3.32 -2.85
C ILE A 73 -6.35 2.94 -2.70
N TYR A 74 -5.64 3.54 -1.74
CA TYR A 74 -4.25 3.21 -1.44
C TYR A 74 -4.07 1.72 -1.12
N TYR A 75 -4.92 1.16 -0.26
CA TYR A 75 -4.88 -0.25 0.10
C TYR A 75 -5.04 -1.17 -1.12
N TRP A 76 -6.06 -0.92 -1.95
CA TRP A 76 -6.32 -1.75 -3.13
C TRP A 76 -5.27 -1.56 -4.20
N TRP A 77 -4.77 -0.35 -4.41
CA TRP A 77 -3.66 -0.10 -5.34
C TRP A 77 -2.41 -0.86 -4.92
N MET A 78 -2.03 -0.82 -3.63
CA MET A 78 -0.87 -1.57 -3.11
C MET A 78 -1.07 -3.08 -3.29
N THR A 79 -2.25 -3.58 -2.94
CA THR A 79 -2.60 -5.01 -3.05
C THR A 79 -2.55 -5.48 -4.50
N LEU A 80 -3.20 -4.74 -5.41
CA LEU A 80 -3.31 -5.11 -6.82
C LEU A 80 -1.99 -4.94 -7.57
N SER A 81 -1.18 -3.94 -7.22
CA SER A 81 0.14 -3.72 -7.86
C SER A 81 1.25 -4.62 -7.33
N GLN A 82 1.02 -5.39 -6.27
CA GLN A 82 2.07 -6.20 -5.64
C GLN A 82 2.76 -7.16 -6.62
N HIS A 83 2.02 -7.80 -7.52
CA HIS A 83 2.59 -8.72 -8.52
C HIS A 83 3.52 -8.01 -9.54
N ILE A 84 3.35 -6.69 -9.69
CA ILE A 84 4.21 -5.85 -10.54
C ILE A 84 5.52 -5.59 -9.81
N TRP A 85 5.47 -5.18 -8.54
CA TRP A 85 6.63 -4.64 -7.82
C TRP A 85 7.37 -5.65 -6.94
N LYS A 86 6.70 -6.66 -6.40
CA LYS A 86 7.31 -7.70 -5.55
C LYS A 86 7.84 -8.84 -6.43
N LYS A 87 9.07 -8.68 -6.94
CA LYS A 87 9.75 -9.70 -7.77
C LYS A 87 10.58 -10.70 -6.96
N ASP A 88 10.69 -10.48 -5.66
CA ASP A 88 11.43 -11.29 -4.71
C ASP A 88 10.86 -11.10 -3.28
N GLU A 89 11.14 -12.02 -2.38
CA GLU A 89 10.80 -11.87 -0.96
C GLU A 89 11.70 -10.82 -0.29
N ASN A 90 12.95 -10.69 -0.75
CA ASN A 90 13.85 -9.64 -0.31
C ASN A 90 13.55 -8.34 -1.10
N GLN A 91 13.32 -7.24 -0.40
CA GLN A 91 12.95 -5.94 -1.00
C GLN A 91 14.06 -5.38 -1.90
N ILE A 92 15.33 -5.53 -1.50
CA ILE A 92 16.51 -5.11 -2.27
C ILE A 92 16.60 -5.91 -3.57
N GLN A 93 16.39 -7.22 -3.49
CA GLN A 93 16.38 -8.08 -4.69
C GLN A 93 15.19 -7.78 -5.62
N SER A 94 14.01 -7.44 -5.07
CA SER A 94 12.89 -6.95 -5.89
C SER A 94 13.27 -5.70 -6.66
N ALA A 95 13.88 -4.72 -6.00
CA ALA A 95 14.30 -3.48 -6.63
C ALA A 95 15.34 -3.71 -7.73
N ILE A 96 16.36 -4.54 -7.47
CA ILE A 96 17.39 -4.90 -8.47
C ILE A 96 16.73 -5.54 -9.70
N LYS A 97 15.88 -6.55 -9.51
CA LYS A 97 15.16 -7.23 -10.60
C LYS A 97 14.27 -6.30 -11.43
N ILE A 98 13.74 -5.24 -10.83
CA ILE A 98 12.99 -4.21 -11.56
C ILE A 98 13.94 -3.34 -12.37
N ILE A 99 15.02 -2.84 -11.76
CA ILE A 99 15.99 -1.96 -12.42
C ILE A 99 16.63 -2.66 -13.63
N GLU A 100 16.98 -3.94 -13.49
CA GLU A 100 17.58 -4.76 -14.56
C GLU A 100 16.68 -4.93 -15.79
N GLN A 101 15.38 -4.66 -15.69
CA GLN A 101 14.48 -4.67 -16.86
C GLN A 101 14.68 -3.45 -17.77
N TYR A 102 15.41 -2.44 -17.31
CA TYR A 102 15.62 -1.18 -18.02
C TYR A 102 17.08 -1.00 -18.42
N ASN A 103 17.36 -1.13 -19.72
CA ASN A 103 18.72 -1.01 -20.26
C ASN A 103 19.35 0.39 -20.06
N ASN A 104 18.53 1.41 -19.88
CA ASN A 104 18.92 2.81 -19.68
C ASN A 104 19.14 3.18 -18.21
N ILE A 105 18.99 2.23 -17.28
CA ILE A 105 19.24 2.44 -15.85
C ILE A 105 20.46 1.60 -15.44
N GLU A 106 21.23 2.10 -14.48
CA GLU A 106 22.39 1.42 -13.91
C GLU A 106 22.35 1.50 -12.39
N ILE A 107 22.66 0.40 -11.71
CA ILE A 107 22.86 0.38 -10.27
C ILE A 107 24.25 0.94 -9.99
N LEU A 108 24.32 2.02 -9.20
CA LEU A 108 25.56 2.75 -8.94
C LEU A 108 26.26 2.24 -7.68
N LEU A 109 25.49 1.98 -6.62
CA LEU A 109 26.03 1.59 -5.32
C LEU A 109 24.97 0.86 -4.51
N THR A 110 25.39 -0.19 -3.83
CA THR A 110 24.63 -0.85 -2.76
C THR A 110 25.43 -0.74 -1.46
N VAL A 111 24.85 -0.10 -0.44
CA VAL A 111 25.49 0.08 0.87
C VAL A 111 24.68 -0.65 1.92
N GLU A 112 25.36 -1.37 2.81
CA GLU A 112 24.76 -1.86 4.05
C GLU A 112 25.42 -1.14 5.21
N ASP A 113 24.63 -0.40 5.97
CA ASP A 113 25.08 0.31 7.17
C ASP A 113 24.05 0.15 8.28
N SER A 114 24.50 -0.30 9.45
CA SER A 114 23.70 -0.36 10.68
C SER A 114 22.33 -1.07 10.52
N GLY A 115 22.27 -2.14 9.72
CA GLY A 115 21.05 -2.91 9.45
C GLY A 115 20.12 -2.29 8.40
N VAL A 116 20.55 -1.22 7.73
CA VAL A 116 19.87 -0.61 6.60
C VAL A 116 20.63 -0.93 5.32
N THR A 117 19.93 -1.47 4.32
CA THR A 117 20.48 -1.63 2.98
C THR A 117 19.92 -0.55 2.06
N MET A 118 20.81 0.21 1.43
CA MET A 118 20.47 1.19 0.40
C MET A 118 20.93 0.70 -0.97
N ILE A 119 20.09 0.92 -1.98
CA ILE A 119 20.48 0.82 -3.39
C ILE A 119 20.38 2.22 -3.98
N SER A 120 21.38 2.61 -4.75
CA SER A 120 21.34 3.77 -5.62
C SER A 120 21.39 3.32 -7.07
N PHE A 121 20.64 4.02 -7.91
CA PHE A 121 20.62 3.80 -9.35
C PHE A 121 20.57 5.13 -10.06
N GLY A 122 20.99 5.14 -11.32
CA GLY A 122 20.97 6.32 -12.16
C GLY A 122 20.49 6.01 -13.56
N VAL A 123 19.88 7.01 -14.19
CA VAL A 123 19.48 6.93 -15.60
C VAL A 123 20.66 7.36 -16.45
N LYS A 124 21.18 6.45 -17.28
CA LYS A 124 22.41 6.65 -18.08
C LYS A 124 22.38 7.93 -18.92
N GLU A 125 21.23 8.21 -19.53
CA GLU A 125 21.05 9.44 -20.32
C GLU A 125 21.21 10.70 -19.47
N ILE A 126 20.63 10.72 -18.27
CA ILE A 126 20.73 11.86 -17.35
C ILE A 126 22.18 12.05 -16.91
N ILE A 127 22.85 10.97 -16.50
CA ILE A 127 24.26 11.00 -16.10
C ILE A 127 25.14 11.53 -17.24
N ASN A 128 24.96 11.01 -18.46
CA ASN A 128 25.71 11.45 -19.63
C ASN A 128 25.47 12.93 -19.96
N ARG A 129 24.24 13.43 -19.77
CA ARG A 129 23.90 14.84 -20.01
C ARG A 129 24.46 15.78 -18.94
N LEU A 130 24.50 15.35 -17.69
CA LEU A 130 25.06 16.13 -16.58
C LEU A 130 26.59 16.25 -16.69
N GLY A 131 27.25 15.24 -17.28
CA GLY A 131 28.69 15.24 -17.53
C GLY A 131 29.54 15.19 -16.24
N VAL A 132 30.86 15.14 -16.42
CA VAL A 132 31.86 15.02 -15.34
C VAL A 132 31.94 16.22 -14.39
N ASN A 133 31.19 17.30 -14.66
CA ASN A 133 31.25 18.55 -13.90
C ASN A 133 30.11 18.71 -12.89
N ALA A 134 29.16 17.77 -12.84
CA ALA A 134 28.13 17.76 -11.81
C ALA A 134 28.73 17.26 -10.48
N VAL A 135 29.00 18.19 -9.56
CA VAL A 135 29.59 17.89 -8.24
C VAL A 135 28.52 17.43 -7.23
N GLU A 136 27.29 17.90 -7.38
CA GLU A 136 26.18 17.60 -6.47
C GLU A 136 24.85 17.64 -7.23
N ILE A 137 23.93 16.73 -6.90
CA ILE A 137 22.54 16.76 -7.34
C ILE A 137 21.68 16.91 -6.08
N GLY A 138 21.20 18.13 -5.83
CA GLY A 138 20.21 18.38 -4.78
C GLY A 138 18.83 17.89 -5.24
N VAL A 139 18.25 16.94 -4.52
CA VAL A 139 16.86 16.52 -4.73
C VAL A 139 16.03 17.11 -3.59
N ASP A 140 15.25 18.14 -3.89
CA ASP A 140 14.29 18.68 -2.94
C ASP A 140 12.97 17.90 -3.03
N ALA A 141 12.66 17.15 -1.98
CA ALA A 141 11.42 16.41 -1.85
C ALA A 141 10.36 17.26 -1.12
N THR A 142 10.14 18.51 -1.55
CA THR A 142 8.98 19.29 -1.09
C THR A 142 7.70 18.73 -1.69
N CYS A 143 6.96 17.98 -0.88
CA CYS A 143 5.53 17.79 -1.08
C CYS A 143 4.83 19.08 -0.64
N MET A 144 4.34 19.90 -1.58
CA MET A 144 3.34 20.92 -1.23
C MET A 144 2.03 20.19 -0.95
N CYS A 145 1.71 20.06 0.34
CA CYS A 145 0.43 19.58 0.82
C CYS A 145 -0.69 20.57 0.50
#